data_AF-A0A939Q5Z1-F1
#
_entry.id   AF-A0A939Q5Z1-F1
#
_cell.length_a   1.000
_cell.length_b   1.000
_cell.length_c   1.000
_cell.angle_alpha   90.00
_cell.angle_beta   90.00
_cell.angle_gamma   90.00
#
_symmetry.space_group_name_H-M   'P 1'
#
loop_
_entity.id
_entity.type
_entity.pdbx_description
1 polymer ?
#
loop_
_entity_poly.entity_id
_entity_poly.type
_entity_poly.pdbx_seq_one_letter_code
_entity_poly.pdbx_strand_id
1 'polypeptide(L)'
;MLRQLNQLIRVTRRDDRGFTLVELMLVMAIIGVLAAIGFTGYNAVQRRAARAQADVYWRDLNTAAQLYQLENHEWPKDIKTLMEDQYLDNDPWNDVEKVRALTVHPQRNAPVACVWVPFGNEWVPSGQNKDQDCPESPSETP
;
A
#
# COMPACT_ATOMS: atom_id res chain seq x y z
N MET A 1 71.38 -32.59 26.33
CA MET A 1 70.54 -33.64 25.71
C MET A 1 69.17 -33.04 25.37
N LEU A 2 69.15 -32.19 24.35
CA LEU A 2 68.01 -31.34 23.95
C LEU A 2 67.50 -31.81 22.57
N ARG A 3 66.76 -32.93 22.50
CA ARG A 3 66.25 -33.43 21.20
C ARG A 3 64.86 -34.10 21.23
N GLN A 4 64.06 -33.95 22.29
CA GLN A 4 62.77 -34.67 22.40
C GLN A 4 61.55 -33.80 22.73
N LEU A 5 61.56 -32.50 22.42
CA LEU A 5 60.39 -31.63 22.63
C LEU A 5 59.92 -31.00 21.32
N ASN A 6 59.69 -31.80 20.28
CA ASN A 6 59.06 -31.29 19.05
C ASN A 6 57.99 -32.22 18.45
N GLN A 7 57.26 -32.96 19.29
CA GLN A 7 56.19 -33.86 18.83
C GLN A 7 54.85 -33.71 19.59
N LEU A 8 54.54 -32.54 20.15
CA LEU A 8 53.24 -32.32 20.82
C LEU A 8 52.32 -31.29 20.16
N ILE A 9 52.60 -30.88 18.92
CA ILE A 9 51.65 -30.08 18.15
C ILE A 9 51.40 -30.78 16.82
N ARG A 10 50.62 -31.88 16.86
CA ARG A 10 49.85 -32.29 15.69
C ARG A 10 48.75 -31.24 15.52
N VAL A 11 49.05 -30.17 14.77
CA VAL A 11 48.01 -29.31 14.21
C VAL A 11 47.14 -30.22 13.35
N THR A 12 45.98 -30.63 13.86
CA THR A 12 44.92 -31.21 13.05
C THR A 12 44.66 -30.22 11.94
N ARG A 13 45.06 -30.53 10.70
CA ARG A 13 44.66 -29.76 9.53
C ARG A 13 43.14 -29.73 9.58
N ARG A 14 42.57 -28.56 9.89
CA ARG A 14 41.14 -28.34 9.68
C ARG A 14 40.94 -28.59 8.19
N ASP A 15 40.07 -29.56 7.92
CA ASP A 15 39.62 -29.90 6.58
C ASP A 15 38.74 -28.72 6.14
N ASP A 16 39.39 -27.60 5.78
CA ASP A 16 38.75 -26.38 5.28
C ASP A 16 38.21 -26.71 3.89
N ARG A 17 37.11 -27.47 3.85
CA ARG A 17 36.33 -27.72 2.65
C ARG A 17 35.70 -26.40 2.25
N GLY A 18 36.41 -25.67 1.39
CA GLY A 18 35.90 -24.46 0.78
C GLY A 18 34.62 -24.74 -0.01
N PHE A 19 33.73 -23.76 -0.02
CA PHE A 19 32.52 -23.76 -0.83
C PHE A 19 32.88 -24.00 -2.29
N THR A 20 32.26 -24.98 -2.96
CA THR A 20 32.57 -25.22 -4.36
C THR A 20 31.85 -24.20 -5.25
N LEU A 21 32.45 -23.79 -6.37
CA LEU A 21 31.78 -22.90 -7.32
C LEU A 21 30.48 -23.51 -7.86
N VAL A 22 30.46 -24.84 -8.01
CA VAL A 22 29.28 -25.59 -8.46
C VAL A 22 28.15 -25.53 -7.43
N GLU A 23 28.48 -25.59 -6.15
CA GLU A 23 27.52 -25.48 -5.05
C GLU A 23 26.87 -24.09 -5.00
N LEU A 24 27.66 -23.03 -5.25
CA LEU A 24 27.10 -21.68 -5.39
C LEU A 24 26.25 -21.52 -6.66
N MET A 25 26.66 -22.14 -7.77
CA MET A 25 25.90 -22.11 -9.02
C MET A 25 24.52 -22.76 -8.88
N LEU A 26 24.43 -23.92 -8.22
CA LEU A 26 23.16 -24.58 -7.98
C LEU A 26 22.25 -23.73 -7.09
N VAL A 27 22.82 -23.08 -6.05
CA VAL A 27 22.06 -22.18 -5.17
C VAL A 27 21.47 -21.01 -5.94
N MET A 28 22.26 -20.35 -6.80
CA MET A 28 21.77 -19.24 -7.62
C MET A 28 20.72 -19.70 -8.63
N ALA A 29 20.86 -20.90 -9.20
CA ALA A 29 19.86 -21.49 -10.07
C ALA A 29 18.52 -21.72 -9.34
N ILE A 30 18.56 -22.28 -8.12
CA ILE A 30 17.35 -22.50 -7.30
C ILE A 30 16.71 -21.17 -6.89
N ILE A 31 17.50 -20.20 -6.42
CA ILE A 31 16.98 -18.86 -6.04
C ILE A 31 16.35 -18.17 -7.25
N GLY A 32 16.95 -18.27 -8.44
CA GLY A 32 16.40 -17.69 -9.67
C GLY A 32 15.02 -18.24 -10.02
N VAL A 33 14.82 -19.56 -9.91
CA VAL A 33 13.51 -20.20 -10.14
C VAL A 33 12.49 -19.78 -9.08
N LEU A 34 12.87 -19.77 -7.80
CA LEU A 34 11.97 -19.37 -6.72
C LEU A 34 11.56 -17.90 -6.82
N ALA A 35 12.50 -17.01 -7.17
CA ALA A 35 12.23 -15.58 -7.36
C ALA A 35 11.26 -15.33 -8.52
N ALA A 36 11.41 -16.05 -9.64
CA ALA A 36 10.52 -15.94 -10.80
C ALA A 36 9.07 -16.30 -10.44
N ILE A 37 8.85 -17.35 -9.64
CA ILE A 37 7.51 -17.75 -9.20
C ILE A 37 6.95 -16.74 -8.19
N GLY A 38 7.76 -16.34 -7.21
CA GLY A 38 7.33 -15.49 -6.09
C GLY A 38 6.85 -14.08 -6.50
N PHE A 39 7.37 -13.53 -7.60
CA PHE A 39 7.02 -12.18 -8.04
C PHE A 39 5.59 -12.05 -8.58
N THR A 40 5.04 -13.11 -9.20
CA THR A 40 3.82 -13.02 -10.02
C THR A 40 2.54 -12.60 -9.27
N GLY A 41 2.47 -12.81 -7.95
CA GLY A 41 1.26 -12.52 -7.15
C GLY A 41 1.25 -11.20 -6.39
N TYR A 42 2.40 -10.52 -6.28
CA TYR A 42 2.56 -9.38 -5.36
C TYR A 42 1.64 -8.20 -5.72
N ASN A 43 1.55 -7.84 -6.99
CA ASN A 43 0.77 -6.70 -7.45
C ASN A 43 -0.74 -6.85 -7.20
N ALA A 44 -1.27 -8.08 -7.30
CA ALA A 44 -2.69 -8.32 -7.07
C ALA A 44 -3.08 -8.13 -5.61
N VAL A 45 -2.22 -8.58 -4.68
CA VAL A 45 -2.42 -8.38 -3.23
C VAL A 45 -2.34 -6.90 -2.88
N GLN A 46 -1.33 -6.21 -3.39
CA GLN A 46 -1.15 -4.77 -3.17
C GLN A 46 -2.33 -3.95 -3.73
N ARG A 47 -2.82 -4.28 -4.93
CA ARG A 47 -4.01 -3.63 -5.50
C ARG A 47 -5.26 -3.89 -4.67
N ARG A 48 -5.43 -5.08 -4.10
CA ARG A 48 -6.54 -5.39 -3.19
C ARG A 48 -6.46 -4.56 -1.91
N ALA A 49 -5.27 -4.40 -1.34
CA ALA A 49 -5.05 -3.54 -0.19
C ALA A 49 -5.40 -2.07 -0.50
N ALA A 50 -4.96 -1.54 -1.64
CA ALA A 50 -5.30 -0.19 -2.09
C ALA A 50 -6.82 0.01 -2.29
N ARG A 51 -7.53 -1.01 -2.82
CA ARG A 51 -9.00 -0.98 -2.92
C ARG A 51 -9.67 -0.95 -1.55
N ALA A 52 -9.20 -1.76 -0.62
CA ALA A 52 -9.73 -1.78 0.75
C ALA A 52 -9.51 -0.43 1.44
N GLN A 53 -8.34 0.19 1.24
CA GLN A 53 -8.07 1.54 1.73
C GLN A 53 -9.04 2.56 1.11
N ALA A 54 -9.22 2.55 -0.22
CA ALA A 54 -10.17 3.44 -0.90
C ALA A 54 -11.59 3.31 -0.36
N ASP A 55 -12.04 2.09 -0.06
CA ASP A 55 -13.35 1.82 0.53
C ASP A 55 -13.48 2.36 1.97
N VAL A 56 -12.41 2.33 2.77
CA VAL A 56 -12.38 2.94 4.10
C VAL A 56 -12.47 4.47 3.99
N TYR A 57 -11.61 5.08 3.17
CA TYR A 57 -11.66 6.53 2.94
C TYR A 57 -13.02 7.02 2.48
N TRP A 58 -13.64 6.32 1.53
CA TRP A 58 -14.96 6.69 1.05
C TRP A 58 -16.00 6.66 2.19
N ARG A 59 -15.97 5.66 3.08
CA ARG A 59 -16.88 5.59 4.23
C ARG A 59 -16.61 6.69 5.25
N ASP A 60 -15.35 6.95 5.56
CA ASP A 60 -14.96 7.96 6.54
C ASP A 60 -15.38 9.36 6.06
N LEU A 61 -15.13 9.68 4.79
CA LEU A 61 -15.56 10.94 4.18
C LEU A 61 -17.08 11.09 4.16
N ASN A 62 -17.84 10.02 3.85
CA ASN A 62 -19.30 10.08 3.91
C ASN A 62 -19.81 10.30 5.34
N THR A 63 -19.19 9.65 6.32
CA THR A 63 -19.56 9.79 7.73
C THR A 63 -19.28 11.21 8.21
N ALA A 64 -18.09 11.75 7.93
CA ALA A 64 -17.72 13.12 8.26
C ALA A 64 -18.64 14.14 7.60
N ALA A 65 -18.97 13.95 6.32
CA ALA A 65 -19.86 14.85 5.60
C ALA A 65 -21.31 14.81 6.11
N GLN A 66 -21.79 13.64 6.56
CA GLN A 66 -23.09 13.53 7.23
C GLN A 66 -23.09 14.25 8.58
N LEU A 67 -22.02 14.10 9.38
CA LEU A 67 -21.87 14.82 10.64
C LEU A 67 -21.88 16.33 10.42
N TYR A 68 -21.11 16.81 9.45
CA TYR A 68 -21.10 18.23 9.07
C TYR A 68 -22.50 18.72 8.68
N GLN A 69 -23.25 17.94 7.89
CA GLN A 69 -24.61 18.32 7.52
C GLN A 69 -25.57 18.35 8.71
N LEU A 70 -25.44 17.42 9.65
CA LEU A 70 -26.28 17.40 10.86
C LEU A 70 -26.07 18.66 11.72
N GLU A 71 -24.86 19.20 11.74
CA GLU A 71 -24.51 20.39 12.51
C GLU A 71 -24.82 21.69 11.76
N ASN A 72 -24.35 21.80 10.51
CA ASN A 72 -24.38 23.04 9.74
C ASN A 72 -25.60 23.16 8.81
N HIS A 73 -26.42 22.11 8.69
CA HIS A 73 -27.57 22.01 7.77
C HIS A 73 -27.21 22.18 6.28
N GLU A 74 -25.92 22.20 5.96
CA GLU A 74 -25.38 22.32 4.60
C GLU A 74 -24.39 21.17 4.36
N TRP A 75 -24.23 20.76 3.10
CA TRP A 75 -23.19 19.80 2.74
C TRP A 75 -21.82 20.48 2.65
N PRO A 76 -20.74 19.79 3.02
CA PRO A 76 -19.39 20.32 2.82
C PRO A 76 -19.10 20.49 1.32
N LYS A 77 -18.50 21.63 0.95
CA LYS A 77 -18.15 21.93 -0.45
C LYS A 77 -16.93 21.13 -0.90
N ASP A 78 -15.97 20.97 0.01
CA ASP A 78 -14.68 20.34 -0.23
C ASP A 78 -14.26 19.47 0.96
N ILE A 79 -13.36 18.52 0.74
CA ILE A 79 -12.77 17.72 1.84
C ILE A 79 -12.05 18.63 2.86
N LYS A 80 -11.47 19.73 2.39
CA LYS A 80 -10.73 20.68 3.23
C LYS A 80 -11.58 21.24 4.35
N THR A 81 -12.86 21.53 4.11
CA THR A 81 -13.76 22.04 5.15
C THR A 81 -13.96 21.00 6.24
N LEU A 82 -14.05 19.73 5.88
CA LEU A 82 -14.17 18.63 6.85
C LEU A 82 -12.90 18.43 7.67
N MET A 83 -11.73 18.74 7.12
CA MET A 83 -10.45 18.69 7.84
C MET A 83 -10.27 19.89 8.78
N GLU A 84 -10.58 21.10 8.29
CA GLU A 84 -10.47 22.34 9.07
C GLU A 84 -11.41 22.33 10.28
N ASP A 85 -12.63 21.83 10.09
CA ASP A 85 -13.64 21.75 11.16
C ASP A 85 -13.55 20.46 11.99
N GLN A 86 -12.44 19.71 11.87
CA GLN A 86 -12.12 18.52 12.68
C GLN A 86 -13.14 17.37 12.60
N TYR A 87 -13.88 17.24 11.49
CA TYR A 87 -14.73 16.07 11.23
C TYR A 87 -13.95 14.87 10.65
N LEU A 88 -12.75 15.13 10.14
CA LEU A 88 -11.82 14.12 9.64
C LEU A 88 -10.52 14.20 10.42
N ASP A 89 -10.12 13.09 11.04
CA ASP A 89 -8.84 12.98 11.71
C ASP A 89 -7.70 12.94 10.69
N ASN A 90 -6.64 13.67 11.00
CA ASN A 90 -5.35 13.61 10.33
C ASN A 90 -4.57 12.35 10.76
N ASP A 91 -5.08 11.18 10.40
CA ASP A 91 -4.36 9.91 10.60
C ASP A 91 -3.16 9.83 9.61
N PRO A 92 -1.94 9.47 10.06
CA PRO A 92 -0.78 9.27 9.17
C PRO A 92 -0.98 8.20 8.09
N TRP A 93 -1.93 7.27 8.27
CA TRP A 93 -2.34 6.32 7.24
C TRP A 93 -3.36 6.91 6.27
N ASN A 94 -4.05 7.98 6.69
CA ASN A 94 -5.00 8.75 5.91
C ASN A 94 -4.38 10.05 5.41
N ASP A 95 -3.45 9.93 4.47
CA ASP A 95 -2.89 11.07 3.74
C ASP A 95 -3.93 11.60 2.74
N VAL A 96 -5.00 12.18 3.28
CA VAL A 96 -6.17 12.67 2.54
C VAL A 96 -5.82 13.78 1.54
N GLU A 97 -4.63 14.39 1.65
CA GLU A 97 -4.08 15.26 0.60
C GLU A 97 -3.81 14.49 -0.71
N LYS A 98 -3.45 13.22 -0.62
CA LYS A 98 -3.22 12.34 -1.78
C LYS A 98 -4.49 11.67 -2.27
N VAL A 99 -5.56 11.73 -1.47
CA VAL A 99 -6.87 11.20 -1.81
C VAL A 99 -7.63 12.29 -2.57
N ARG A 100 -8.00 12.00 -3.82
CA ARG A 100 -8.89 12.89 -4.57
C ARG A 100 -10.31 12.40 -4.32
N ALA A 101 -11.19 13.23 -3.79
CA ALA A 101 -12.63 12.90 -3.71
C ALA A 101 -13.44 13.90 -4.52
N LEU A 102 -14.52 13.41 -5.14
CA LEU A 102 -15.45 14.22 -5.90
C LEU A 102 -16.75 14.39 -5.12
N THR A 103 -17.08 15.64 -4.78
CA THR A 103 -18.37 16.07 -4.22
C THR A 103 -19.36 16.38 -5.34
N VAL A 104 -19.66 15.42 -6.22
CA VAL A 104 -20.64 15.64 -7.29
C VAL A 104 -21.86 14.78 -7.07
N HIS A 105 -22.85 15.34 -6.37
CA HIS A 105 -24.23 15.20 -6.81
C HIS A 105 -25.15 16.30 -6.23
N PRO A 106 -25.25 17.46 -6.90
CA PRO A 106 -26.20 18.52 -6.56
C PRO A 106 -27.67 18.08 -6.56
N GLN A 107 -27.98 16.93 -7.17
CA GLN A 107 -29.35 16.45 -7.40
C GLN A 107 -29.75 15.23 -6.56
N ARG A 108 -28.83 14.61 -5.80
CA ARG A 108 -29.12 13.38 -5.01
C ARG A 108 -28.95 13.54 -3.50
N ASN A 109 -28.59 14.72 -2.99
CA ASN A 109 -28.38 14.94 -1.55
C ASN A 109 -27.41 13.90 -0.95
N ALA A 110 -26.29 13.65 -1.64
CA ALA A 110 -25.29 12.67 -1.24
C ALA A 110 -23.91 13.35 -1.17
N PRO A 111 -23.12 13.10 -0.10
CA PRO A 111 -21.93 13.91 0.17
C PRO A 111 -20.73 13.57 -0.71
N VAL A 112 -20.40 12.28 -0.87
CA VAL A 112 -19.20 11.84 -1.61
C VAL A 112 -19.58 10.75 -2.59
N ALA A 113 -19.58 11.10 -3.88
CA ALA A 113 -19.88 10.15 -4.95
C ALA A 113 -18.75 9.11 -5.06
N CYS A 114 -17.50 9.60 -5.18
CA CYS A 114 -16.33 8.77 -5.40
C CYS A 114 -15.05 9.33 -4.79
N VAL A 115 -14.11 8.42 -4.55
CA VAL A 115 -12.78 8.63 -3.99
C VAL A 115 -11.76 7.86 -4.82
N TRP A 116 -10.59 8.46 -5.07
CA TRP A 116 -9.45 7.82 -5.71
C TRP A 116 -8.25 7.78 -4.77
N VAL A 117 -7.64 6.58 -4.66
CA VAL A 117 -6.40 6.34 -3.93
C VAL A 117 -5.28 6.04 -4.93
N PRO A 118 -4.08 6.64 -4.77
CA PRO A 118 -2.96 6.39 -5.66
C PRO A 118 -2.38 4.98 -5.46
N PHE A 119 -2.13 4.27 -6.57
CA PHE A 119 -1.48 2.96 -6.59
C PHE A 119 -0.45 2.88 -7.70
N GLY A 120 0.83 3.13 -7.36
CA GLY A 120 1.89 3.23 -8.36
C GLY A 120 1.62 4.39 -9.33
N ASN A 121 1.38 4.08 -10.60
CA ASN A 121 1.03 5.06 -11.64
C ASN A 121 -0.48 5.07 -11.97
N GLU A 122 -1.28 4.31 -11.24
CA GLU A 122 -2.72 4.16 -11.47
C GLU A 122 -3.52 4.75 -10.30
N TRP A 123 -4.80 4.99 -10.56
CA TRP A 123 -5.77 5.39 -9.53
C TRP A 123 -6.74 4.26 -9.26
N VAL A 124 -7.04 4.05 -7.98
CA VAL A 124 -8.00 3.04 -7.54
C VAL A 124 -9.27 3.75 -7.08
N PRO A 125 -10.39 3.63 -7.82
CA PRO A 125 -11.64 4.26 -7.44
C PRO A 125 -12.38 3.48 -6.34
N SER A 126 -13.14 4.22 -5.52
CA SER A 126 -14.13 3.72 -4.58
C SER A 126 -15.34 4.65 -4.51
N GLY A 127 -16.55 4.09 -4.37
CA GLY A 127 -17.83 4.79 -4.38
C GLY A 127 -18.98 3.84 -4.02
N GLN A 128 -20.20 4.36 -3.85
CA GLN A 128 -21.39 3.52 -3.62
C GLN A 128 -21.65 2.57 -4.79
N ASN A 129 -21.66 3.12 -6.01
CA ASN A 129 -21.74 2.35 -7.22
C ASN A 129 -20.50 2.63 -8.09
N LYS A 130 -19.44 1.86 -7.82
CA LYS A 130 -18.10 2.05 -8.41
C LYS A 130 -18.10 2.12 -9.94
N ASP A 131 -19.04 1.44 -10.59
CA ASP A 131 -19.12 1.34 -12.05
C ASP A 131 -19.96 2.47 -12.69
N GLN A 132 -20.76 3.17 -11.90
CA GLN A 132 -21.77 4.12 -12.41
C GLN A 132 -21.54 5.55 -11.92
N ASP A 133 -20.94 5.71 -10.74
CA ASP A 133 -20.72 7.01 -10.10
C ASP A 133 -19.27 7.51 -10.27
N CYS A 134 -18.31 6.64 -10.62
CA CYS A 134 -16.88 6.99 -10.66
C CYS A 134 -16.32 7.02 -12.09
N PRO A 135 -15.81 8.16 -12.58
CA PRO A 135 -15.03 8.21 -13.82
C PRO A 135 -13.71 7.43 -13.72
N GLU A 136 -13.13 7.08 -14.87
CA GLU A 136 -11.93 6.23 -14.96
C GLU A 136 -10.70 6.89 -14.31
N SER A 137 -10.60 8.22 -14.38
CA SER A 137 -9.51 8.99 -13.78
C SER A 137 -9.99 10.22 -13.00
N PRO A 138 -9.23 10.67 -11.98
CA PRO A 138 -9.56 11.90 -11.26
C PRO A 138 -9.46 13.14 -12.16
N SER A 139 -8.68 13.11 -13.24
CA SER A 139 -8.51 14.25 -14.16
C SER A 139 -9.71 14.52 -15.06
N GLU A 140 -10.62 13.55 -15.18
CA GLU A 140 -11.85 13.67 -15.99
C GLU A 140 -12.99 14.35 -15.24
N THR A 141 -12.82 14.67 -13.96
CA THR A 141 -13.82 15.40 -13.19
C THR A 141 -13.75 16.90 -13.51
N PRO A 142 -14.88 17.57 -13.81
CA PRO A 142 -14.92 19.00 -14.11
C PRO A 142 -14.38 19.89 -13.00
#